data_AF-A0A976QKG6-F1
#
_entry.id   AF-A0A976QKG6-F1
#
_cell.length_a   1.000
_cell.length_b   1.000
_cell.length_c   1.000
_cell.angle_alpha   90.00
_cell.angle_beta   90.00
_cell.angle_gamma   90.00
#
_symmetry.space_group_name_H-M   'P 1'
#
loop_
_entity.id
_entity.type
_entity.pdbx_description
1 polymer ?
#
loop_
_entity_poly.entity_id
_entity_poly.type
_entity_poly.pdbx_seq_one_letter_code
_entity_poly.pdbx_strand_id
1 'polypeptide(L)'
;LGILIYIAWRFEWKFSTGAIIATFHDVVVTLGLFSALGLEFDLTVLAAVLALIGYSLNDTIVVYDRIRENFHLFRNTSTEEIMNISVNVTLSRTIMTSLTVILVLVSLFFLGGEIIHNFSIVLLFGVFFGTYSSIFIASPMALILGVSPEDLMIPVKEGADIDHRP
;
A
#
# COMPACT_ATOMS: atom_id res chain seq x y z
N LEU A 1 11.16 -11.03 0.46
CA LEU A 1 11.00 -11.86 1.68
C LEU A 1 10.85 -11.02 2.95
N GLY A 2 11.84 -10.20 3.33
CA GLY A 2 11.74 -9.37 4.55
C GLY A 2 10.48 -8.50 4.61
N ILE A 3 10.08 -7.92 3.48
CA ILE A 3 8.86 -7.12 3.34
C ILE A 3 7.58 -7.92 3.58
N LEU A 4 7.48 -9.17 3.09
CA LEU A 4 6.31 -10.02 3.30
C LEU A 4 6.15 -10.40 4.78
N ILE A 5 7.27 -10.70 5.44
CA ILE A 5 7.32 -10.97 6.88
C ILE A 5 6.87 -9.72 7.66
N TYR A 6 7.35 -8.54 7.27
CA TYR A 6 6.95 -7.29 7.89
C TYR A 6 5.43 -7.06 7.78
N ILE A 7 4.83 -7.22 6.59
CA ILE A 7 3.37 -7.05 6.40
C ILE A 7 2.57 -8.06 7.22
N ALA A 8 3.02 -9.32 7.25
CA ALA A 8 2.36 -10.38 8.01
C ALA A 8 2.40 -10.13 9.53
N TRP A 9 3.44 -9.46 10.03
CA TRP A 9 3.53 -9.06 11.44
C TRP A 9 2.79 -7.74 11.74
N ARG A 10 2.73 -6.82 10.78
CA ARG A 10 2.17 -5.47 10.95
C ARG A 10 0.63 -5.42 10.89
N PHE A 11 0.00 -6.30 10.11
CA PHE A 11 -1.44 -6.29 9.82
C PHE A 11 -2.10 -7.64 10.08
N GLU A 12 -3.43 -7.61 10.26
CA GLU A 12 -4.24 -8.84 10.27
C GLU A 12 -4.17 -9.55 8.92
N TRP A 13 -4.31 -10.87 8.93
CA TRP A 13 -4.17 -11.74 7.76
C TRP A 13 -4.95 -11.25 6.51
N LYS A 14 -6.19 -10.76 6.70
CA LYS A 14 -7.03 -10.24 5.60
C LYS A 14 -6.41 -9.00 4.94
N PHE A 15 -5.94 -8.05 5.75
CA PHE A 15 -5.24 -6.86 5.26
C PHE A 15 -3.90 -7.23 4.63
N SER A 16 -3.11 -8.07 5.30
CA SER A 16 -1.80 -8.53 4.80
C SER A 16 -1.93 -9.17 3.42
N THR A 17 -2.93 -10.02 3.21
CA THR A 17 -3.18 -10.66 1.92
C THR A 17 -3.53 -9.65 0.84
N GLY A 18 -4.41 -8.68 1.13
CA GLY A 18 -4.74 -7.61 0.19
C GLY A 18 -3.53 -6.76 -0.22
N ALA A 19 -2.65 -6.42 0.74
CA ALA A 19 -1.43 -5.67 0.48
C ALA A 19 -0.43 -6.46 -0.38
N ILE A 20 -0.28 -7.75 -0.12
CA ILE A 20 0.59 -8.64 -0.90
C ILE A 20 0.09 -8.74 -2.34
N ILE A 21 -1.23 -8.88 -2.55
CA ILE A 21 -1.82 -8.95 -3.89
C ILE A 21 -1.59 -7.65 -4.67
N ALA A 22 -1.83 -6.49 -4.04
CA ALA A 22 -1.59 -5.19 -4.67
C ALA A 22 -0.11 -5.01 -5.04
N THR A 23 0.79 -5.36 -4.13
CA THR A 23 2.24 -5.29 -4.39
C THR A 23 2.67 -6.23 -5.52
N PHE A 24 2.11 -7.44 -5.55
CA PHE A 24 2.39 -8.40 -6.62
C PHE A 24 1.90 -7.88 -7.97
N HIS A 25 0.71 -7.28 -8.01
CA HIS A 25 0.20 -6.60 -9.20
C HIS A 25 1.18 -5.53 -9.70
N ASP A 26 1.72 -4.68 -8.81
CA ASP A 26 2.63 -3.60 -9.21
C ASP A 26 3.93 -4.13 -9.83
N VAL A 27 4.49 -5.18 -9.24
CA VAL A 27 5.69 -5.84 -9.78
C VAL A 27 5.39 -6.45 -11.14
N VAL A 28 4.26 -7.15 -11.31
CA VAL A 28 3.88 -7.77 -12.58
C VAL A 28 3.63 -6.73 -13.66
N VAL A 29 2.92 -5.64 -13.36
CA VAL A 29 2.66 -4.56 -14.33
C VAL A 29 3.96 -3.88 -14.73
N THR A 30 4.84 -3.60 -13.78
CA THR A 30 6.13 -2.93 -14.05
C THR A 30 7.05 -3.81 -14.89
N LEU A 31 7.18 -5.09 -14.57
CA LEU A 31 7.97 -6.04 -15.36
C LEU A 31 7.34 -6.33 -16.73
N GLY A 32 6.01 -6.39 -16.80
CA GLY A 32 5.27 -6.55 -18.05
C GLY A 32 5.51 -5.38 -19.01
N LEU A 33 5.53 -4.15 -18.49
CA LEU A 33 5.88 -2.95 -19.25
C LEU A 33 7.33 -3.01 -19.77
N PHE A 34 8.27 -3.43 -18.92
CA PHE A 34 9.67 -3.63 -19.31
C PHE A 34 9.81 -4.64 -20.46
N SER A 35 9.10 -5.77 -20.35
CA SER A 35 9.07 -6.79 -21.39
C SER A 35 8.43 -6.27 -22.68
N ALA A 36 7.39 -5.44 -22.60
CA ALA A 36 6.70 -4.90 -23.77
C ALA A 36 7.53 -3.83 -24.50
N LEU A 37 8.31 -3.04 -23.75
CA LEU A 37 9.18 -1.99 -24.31
C LEU A 37 10.56 -2.51 -24.74
N GLY A 38 10.89 -3.78 -24.45
CA GLY A 38 12.18 -4.37 -24.77
C GLY A 38 13.34 -3.76 -23.98
N LEU A 39 13.07 -3.27 -22.77
CA LEU A 39 14.09 -2.67 -21.91
C LEU A 39 14.95 -3.76 -21.24
N GLU A 40 16.24 -3.49 -21.11
CA GLU A 40 17.18 -4.43 -20.48
C GLU A 40 16.94 -4.55 -18.98
N PHE A 41 16.91 -5.79 -18.48
CA PHE A 41 16.81 -6.07 -17.05
C PHE A 41 18.20 -6.27 -16.45
N ASP A 42 18.69 -5.27 -15.71
CA ASP A 42 19.98 -5.30 -15.04
C ASP A 42 19.84 -5.16 -13.51
N LEU A 43 20.99 -5.07 -12.82
CA LEU A 43 21.03 -4.89 -11.36
C LEU A 43 20.39 -3.57 -10.90
N THR A 44 20.43 -2.51 -11.73
CA THR A 44 19.83 -1.22 -11.40
C THR A 44 18.31 -1.31 -11.46
N VAL A 45 17.77 -2.01 -12.45
CA VAL A 45 16.34 -2.30 -12.60
C VAL A 45 15.86 -3.17 -11.44
N LEU A 46 16.61 -4.20 -11.06
CA LEU A 46 16.27 -5.01 -9.89
C LEU A 46 16.20 -4.17 -8.61
N ALA A 47 17.17 -3.27 -8.40
CA ALA A 47 17.16 -2.34 -7.26
C ALA A 47 15.95 -1.39 -7.31
N ALA A 48 15.58 -0.90 -8.49
CA ALA A 48 14.40 -0.06 -8.68
C ALA A 48 13.10 -0.81 -8.34
N VAL A 49 12.97 -2.08 -8.73
CA VAL A 49 11.80 -2.91 -8.37
C VAL A 49 11.71 -3.12 -6.86
N LEU A 50 12.84 -3.36 -6.18
CA LEU A 50 12.85 -3.48 -4.72
C LEU A 50 12.44 -2.17 -4.03
N ALA A 51 12.90 -1.02 -4.54
CA ALA A 51 12.49 0.29 -4.05
C ALA A 51 10.99 0.56 -4.29
N LEU A 52 10.47 0.18 -5.46
CA LEU A 52 9.05 0.25 -5.80
C LEU A 52 8.19 -0.52 -4.81
N ILE A 53 8.57 -1.75 -4.46
CA ILE A 53 7.83 -2.56 -3.49
C ILE A 53 7.70 -1.82 -2.15
N GLY A 54 8.78 -1.21 -1.67
CA GLY A 54 8.75 -0.42 -0.44
C GLY A 54 7.85 0.81 -0.55
N TYR A 55 7.90 1.50 -1.69
CA TYR A 55 7.07 2.66 -1.97
C TYR A 55 5.56 2.34 -1.99
N SER A 56 5.15 1.36 -2.79
CA SER A 56 3.74 0.95 -2.90
C SER A 56 3.17 0.47 -1.56
N LEU A 57 3.98 -0.24 -0.78
CA LEU A 57 3.57 -0.68 0.55
C LEU A 57 3.44 0.44 1.55
N ASN A 58 4.29 1.46 1.49
CA ASN A 58 4.14 2.65 2.33
C ASN A 58 2.76 3.28 2.11
N ASP A 59 2.34 3.42 0.86
CA ASP A 59 1.04 4.00 0.53
C ASP A 59 -0.11 3.10 1.02
N THR A 60 0.03 1.77 0.84
CA THR A 60 -0.94 0.80 1.37
C THR A 60 -1.05 0.84 2.90
N ILE A 61 0.07 1.00 3.62
CA ILE A 61 0.10 1.10 5.08
C ILE A 61 -0.69 2.31 5.56
N VAL A 62 -0.50 3.47 4.92
CA VAL A 62 -1.20 4.71 5.29
C VAL A 62 -2.72 4.55 5.16
N VAL A 63 -3.18 3.91 4.07
CA VAL A 63 -4.61 3.63 3.85
C VAL A 63 -5.14 2.66 4.89
N TYR A 64 -4.43 1.56 5.14
CA TYR A 64 -4.86 0.53 6.10
C TYR A 64 -4.87 1.01 7.54
N ASP A 65 -3.90 1.83 7.94
CA ASP A 65 -3.88 2.44 9.27
C ASP A 65 -5.07 3.36 9.44
N ARG A 66 -5.44 4.15 8.42
CA ARG A 66 -6.63 5.00 8.47
C ARG A 66 -7.91 4.18 8.54
N ILE A 67 -7.99 3.07 7.80
CA ILE A 67 -9.13 2.14 7.87
C ILE A 67 -9.27 1.57 9.29
N ARG A 68 -8.18 1.10 9.90
CA ARG A 68 -8.16 0.61 11.28
C ARG A 68 -8.59 1.68 12.28
N GLU A 69 -8.09 2.89 12.15
CA GLU A 69 -8.46 4.03 13.01
C GLU A 69 -9.96 4.35 12.88
N ASN A 70 -10.50 4.41 11.66
CA ASN A 70 -11.89 4.72 11.42
C ASN A 70 -12.85 3.59 11.87
N PHE A 71 -12.43 2.31 11.83
CA PHE A 71 -13.22 1.23 12.43
C PHE A 71 -13.40 1.39 13.94
N HIS A 72 -12.42 1.97 14.64
CA HIS A 72 -12.57 2.29 16.06
C HIS A 72 -13.49 3.49 16.32
N LEU A 73 -13.48 4.50 15.43
CA LEU A 73 -14.28 5.71 15.57
C LEU A 73 -15.75 5.52 15.17
N PHE A 74 -16.03 4.73 14.12
CA PHE A 74 -17.34 4.62 13.49
C PHE A 74 -17.96 3.23 13.68
N ARG A 75 -18.33 2.89 14.91
CA ARG A 75 -18.85 1.55 15.28
C ARG A 75 -20.19 1.15 14.65
N ASN A 76 -20.98 2.11 14.16
CA ASN A 76 -22.33 1.87 13.60
C ASN A 76 -22.42 2.15 12.10
N THR A 77 -21.28 2.22 11.42
CA THR A 77 -21.19 2.51 9.98
C THR A 77 -20.79 1.24 9.23
N SER A 78 -21.27 1.07 7.99
CA SER A 78 -20.91 -0.09 7.19
C SER A 78 -19.41 -0.12 6.87
N THR A 79 -18.82 -1.32 6.77
CA THR A 79 -17.41 -1.53 6.40
C THR A 79 -17.03 -0.81 5.10
N GLU A 80 -17.89 -0.87 4.09
CA GLU A 80 -17.68 -0.22 2.79
C GLU A 80 -17.60 1.31 2.92
N GLU A 81 -18.50 1.89 3.70
CA GLU A 81 -18.54 3.33 3.93
C GLU A 81 -17.34 3.81 4.75
N ILE A 82 -16.94 3.06 5.79
CA ILE A 82 -15.72 3.32 6.57
C ILE A 82 -14.48 3.30 5.67
N MET A 83 -14.39 2.31 4.77
CA MET A 83 -13.27 2.20 3.85
C MET A 83 -13.25 3.33 2.83
N ASN A 84 -14.40 3.71 2.28
CA ASN A 84 -14.51 4.86 1.39
C ASN A 84 -14.09 6.18 2.08
N ILE A 85 -14.56 6.42 3.32
CA ILE A 85 -14.14 7.60 4.10
C ILE A 85 -12.63 7.59 4.31
N SER A 86 -12.07 6.44 4.70
CA SER A 86 -10.64 6.27 4.93
C SER A 86 -9.81 6.59 3.70
N VAL A 87 -10.19 6.05 2.54
CA VAL A 87 -9.54 6.31 1.25
C VAL A 87 -9.56 7.81 0.94
N ASN A 88 -10.72 8.46 1.04
CA ASN A 88 -10.86 9.90 0.75
C ASN A 88 -9.98 10.77 1.65
N VAL A 89 -9.89 10.46 2.95
CA VAL A 89 -9.03 11.19 3.89
C VAL A 89 -7.55 11.04 3.56
N THR A 90 -7.13 9.86 3.12
CA THR A 90 -5.73 9.60 2.77
C THR A 90 -5.33 10.08 1.38
N LEU A 91 -6.29 10.25 0.48
CA LEU A 91 -6.05 10.52 -0.95
C LEU A 91 -5.12 11.72 -1.17
N SER A 92 -5.40 12.86 -0.53
CA SER A 92 -4.57 14.06 -0.68
C SER A 92 -3.12 13.84 -0.25
N ARG A 93 -2.90 13.09 0.85
CA ARG A 93 -1.54 12.78 1.32
C ARG A 93 -0.82 11.90 0.31
N THR A 94 -1.46 10.81 -0.11
CA THR A 94 -0.89 9.82 -1.03
C THR A 94 -0.59 10.43 -2.40
N ILE A 95 -1.46 11.30 -2.92
CA ILE A 95 -1.21 12.01 -4.17
C ILE A 95 -0.01 12.95 -4.02
N MET A 96 0.06 13.72 -2.93
CA MET A 96 1.16 14.67 -2.72
C MET A 96 2.52 13.96 -2.60
N THR A 97 2.60 12.86 -1.85
CA THR A 97 3.84 12.07 -1.77
C THR A 97 4.23 11.52 -3.13
N SER A 98 3.27 10.94 -3.86
CA SER A 98 3.50 10.38 -5.20
C SER A 98 3.98 11.43 -6.19
N LEU A 99 3.34 12.60 -6.22
CA LEU A 99 3.74 13.70 -7.09
C LEU A 99 5.15 14.18 -6.78
N THR A 100 5.51 14.33 -5.51
CA THR A 100 6.87 14.76 -5.14
C THR A 100 7.93 13.76 -5.61
N VAL A 101 7.66 12.45 -5.49
CA VAL A 101 8.56 11.41 -5.99
C VAL A 101 8.62 11.43 -7.51
N ILE A 102 7.49 11.55 -8.20
CA ILE A 102 7.41 11.65 -9.66
C ILE A 102 8.23 12.84 -10.17
N LEU A 103 8.17 14.02 -9.52
CA LEU A 103 8.96 15.18 -9.92
C LEU A 103 10.48 14.91 -9.85
N VAL A 104 10.94 14.22 -8.81
CA VAL A 104 12.34 13.79 -8.69
C VAL A 104 12.69 12.78 -9.79
N LEU A 105 11.83 11.79 -10.03
CA LEU A 105 12.04 10.75 -11.04
C LEU A 105 12.05 11.31 -12.47
N VAL A 106 11.19 12.28 -12.77
CA VAL A 106 11.20 13.00 -14.05
C VAL A 106 12.53 13.74 -14.24
N SER A 107 13.03 14.37 -13.18
CA SER A 107 14.35 15.02 -13.23
C SER A 107 15.46 14.00 -13.49
N LEU A 108 15.44 12.85 -12.83
CA LEU A 108 16.41 11.76 -13.06
C LEU A 108 16.28 11.14 -14.45
N PHE A 109 15.07 11.04 -14.99
CA PHE A 109 14.84 10.51 -16.33
C PHE A 109 15.49 11.39 -17.41
N PHE A 110 15.33 12.71 -17.32
CA PHE A 110 15.89 13.65 -18.30
C PHE A 110 17.35 14.04 -18.03
N LEU A 111 17.78 14.11 -16.76
CA LEU A 111 19.08 14.66 -16.36
C LEU A 111 20.04 13.62 -15.77
N GLY A 112 19.60 12.38 -15.54
CA GLY A 112 20.36 11.38 -14.79
C GLY A 112 21.42 10.62 -15.58
N GLY A 113 21.37 10.65 -16.91
CA GLY A 113 22.29 9.88 -17.77
C GLY A 113 21.92 8.39 -17.87
N GLU A 114 22.67 7.63 -18.67
CA GLU A 114 22.29 6.27 -19.11
C GLU A 114 22.17 5.26 -17.95
N ILE A 115 23.05 5.34 -16.94
CA ILE A 115 23.12 4.36 -15.84
C ILE A 115 21.83 4.32 -15.02
N ILE A 116 21.20 5.48 -14.78
CA ILE A 116 19.99 5.58 -13.96
C ILE A 116 18.74 5.84 -14.80
N HIS A 117 18.85 5.82 -16.12
CA HIS A 117 17.72 6.02 -17.01
C HIS A 117 16.70 4.90 -16.83
N ASN A 118 17.12 3.63 -16.95
CA ASN A 118 16.25 2.48 -16.74
C ASN A 118 15.69 2.44 -15.29
N PHE A 119 16.52 2.76 -14.30
CA PHE A 119 16.08 2.91 -12.90
C PHE A 119 14.93 3.92 -12.75
N SER A 120 15.08 5.11 -13.36
CA SER A 120 14.08 6.17 -13.31
C SER A 120 12.78 5.77 -14.01
N ILE A 121 12.86 5.07 -15.14
CA ILE A 121 11.69 4.54 -15.85
C ILE A 121 10.91 3.56 -14.96
N VAL A 122 11.60 2.58 -14.38
CA VAL A 122 10.98 1.57 -13.49
C VAL A 122 10.21 2.25 -12.37
N LEU A 123 10.87 3.17 -11.66
CA LEU A 123 10.23 3.85 -10.54
C LEU A 123 9.14 4.81 -10.99
N LEU A 124 9.27 5.47 -12.15
CA LEU A 124 8.27 6.43 -12.62
C LEU A 124 6.94 5.72 -12.89
N PHE A 125 6.98 4.62 -13.65
CA PHE A 125 5.80 3.81 -13.90
C PHE A 125 5.35 3.08 -12.63
N GLY A 126 6.29 2.53 -11.87
CA GLY A 126 5.99 1.82 -10.64
C GLY A 126 5.26 2.68 -9.62
N VAL A 127 5.73 3.89 -9.34
CA VAL A 127 5.07 4.84 -8.44
C VAL A 127 3.68 5.15 -8.96
N PHE A 128 3.52 5.45 -10.25
CA PHE A 128 2.22 5.74 -10.83
C PHE A 128 1.20 4.60 -10.62
N PHE A 129 1.59 3.35 -10.93
CA PHE A 129 0.71 2.19 -10.75
C PHE A 129 0.54 1.79 -9.28
N GLY A 130 1.56 1.94 -8.44
CA GLY A 130 1.51 1.62 -7.02
C GLY A 130 0.64 2.59 -6.21
N THR A 131 0.67 3.88 -6.55
CA THR A 131 -0.27 4.87 -5.99
C THR A 131 -1.71 4.49 -6.32
N TYR A 132 -1.97 4.05 -7.56
CA TYR A 132 -3.29 3.57 -7.95
C TYR A 132 -3.67 2.27 -7.23
N SER A 133 -2.78 1.28 -7.18
CA SER A 133 -3.09 -0.04 -6.62
C SER A 133 -3.31 -0.01 -5.11
N SER A 134 -2.54 0.78 -4.37
CA SER A 134 -2.69 0.93 -2.92
C SER A 134 -4.08 1.46 -2.53
N ILE A 135 -4.69 2.28 -3.38
CA ILE A 135 -6.01 2.84 -3.16
C ILE A 135 -7.11 1.91 -3.71
N PHE A 136 -7.00 1.52 -4.98
CA PHE A 136 -8.08 0.91 -5.75
C PHE A 136 -7.97 -0.61 -5.90
N ILE A 137 -6.87 -1.24 -5.46
CA ILE A 137 -6.72 -2.70 -5.46
C ILE A 137 -6.63 -3.22 -4.03
N ALA A 138 -5.77 -2.66 -3.19
CA ALA A 138 -5.57 -3.14 -1.83
C ALA A 138 -6.86 -3.04 -0.98
N SER A 139 -7.52 -1.87 -0.99
CA SER A 139 -8.74 -1.65 -0.20
C SER A 139 -9.91 -2.55 -0.63
N PRO A 140 -10.29 -2.64 -1.93
CA PRO A 140 -11.33 -3.57 -2.35
C PRO A 140 -10.97 -5.03 -2.10
N MET A 141 -9.69 -5.41 -2.19
CA MET A 141 -9.30 -6.79 -1.92
C MET A 141 -9.43 -7.15 -0.44
N ALA A 142 -9.14 -6.21 0.47
CA ALA A 142 -9.43 -6.38 1.89
C ALA A 142 -10.95 -6.49 2.16
N LEU A 143 -11.80 -5.75 1.43
CA LEU A 143 -13.27 -5.88 1.51
C LEU A 143 -13.75 -7.26 1.06
N ILE A 144 -13.25 -7.75 -0.09
CA ILE A 144 -13.62 -9.06 -0.65
C ILE A 144 -13.24 -10.20 0.32
N LEU A 145 -12.12 -10.06 1.04
CA LEU A 145 -11.69 -10.99 2.08
C LEU A 145 -12.53 -10.92 3.37
N GLY A 146 -13.56 -10.07 3.40
CA GLY A 146 -14.53 -9.98 4.48
C GLY A 146 -13.94 -9.36 5.74
N VAL A 147 -13.14 -8.30 5.60
CA VAL A 147 -12.69 -7.50 6.74
C VAL A 147 -13.90 -6.99 7.53
N SER A 148 -13.89 -7.22 8.83
CA SER A 148 -14.87 -6.69 9.75
C SER A 148 -14.20 -5.85 10.85
N PRO A 149 -14.95 -4.98 11.52
CA PRO A 149 -14.47 -4.27 12.70
C PRO A 149 -14.01 -5.25 13.80
N GLU A 150 -14.64 -6.43 13.92
CA GLU A 150 -14.27 -7.43 14.93
C GLU A 150 -12.88 -8.04 14.70
N ASP A 151 -12.43 -8.15 13.44
CA ASP A 151 -11.07 -8.62 13.13
C ASP A 151 -9.99 -7.68 13.69
N LEU A 152 -10.35 -6.42 13.93
CA LEU A 152 -9.44 -5.34 14.31
C LEU A 152 -9.59 -4.90 15.76
N MET A 153 -10.71 -5.26 16.40
CA MET A 153 -10.94 -5.00 17.81
C MET A 153 -10.28 -6.08 18.65
N ILE A 154 -9.35 -5.69 19.51
CA ILE A 154 -8.86 -6.56 20.60
C ILE A 154 -10.10 -6.97 21.40
N PRO A 155 -10.38 -8.28 21.61
CA PRO A 155 -11.53 -8.69 22.39
C PRO A 155 -11.41 -8.03 23.76
N VAL A 156 -12.39 -7.19 24.11
CA VAL A 156 -12.51 -6.67 25.47
C VAL A 156 -12.59 -7.91 26.34
N LYS A 157 -11.56 -8.15 27.16
CA LYS A 157 -11.62 -9.21 28.17
C LYS A 157 -12.85 -8.93 29.02
N GLU A 158 -13.87 -9.77 28.86
CA GLU A 158 -15.03 -9.85 29.73
C GLU A 158 -14.50 -10.03 31.16
N GLY A 159 -14.58 -8.97 31.98
CA GLY A 159 -14.05 -8.94 33.34
C GLY A 159 -13.28 -7.69 33.77
N ALA A 160 -13.05 -6.69 32.89
CA ALA A 160 -12.41 -5.43 33.30
C ALA A 160 -13.36 -4.40 33.95
N ASP A 161 -14.58 -4.82 34.29
CA ASP A 161 -15.56 -3.99 35.02
C ASP A 161 -16.21 -4.80 36.14
N ILE A 162 -15.40 -5.23 37.11
CA ILE A 162 -15.89 -5.60 38.44
C ILE A 162 -14.87 -5.11 39.47
N ASP A 163 -14.73 -3.80 39.62
CA ASP A 163 -14.31 -3.22 40.90
C ASP A 163 -15.49 -2.46 41.52
N HIS A 164 -16.56 -3.20 41.77
CA HIS A 164 -17.50 -2.85 42.81
C HIS A 164 -16.90 -3.25 44.15
N ARG A 165 -16.17 -2.35 44.80
CA ARG A 165 -15.87 -2.44 46.24
C ARG A 165 -15.61 -1.06 46.85
N PRO A 166 -15.99 -0.88 48.12
CA PRO A 166 -17.32 -0.96 48.74
C PRO A 166 -17.97 0.43 48.93
#